data_AF-A0A403T6J2-F1
#
_entry.id   AF-A0A403T6J2-F1
#
_cell.length_a   1.000
_cell.length_b   1.000
_cell.length_c   1.000
_cell.angle_alpha   90.00
_cell.angle_beta   90.00
_cell.angle_gamma   90.00
#
_symmetry.space_group_name_H-M   'P 1'
#
loop_
_entity.id
_entity.type
_entity.pdbx_description
1 polymer ?
#
loop_
_entity_poly.entity_id
_entity_poly.type
_entity_poly.pdbx_seq_one_letter_code
_entity_poly.pdbx_strand_id
1 'polypeptide(L)' 'MTQIIRYNRRYSYMKIKFMDTARQAPDMERMKDFRQAGQLWSQALFVARNDVNAEYCRLRADFCLSSMFTRNTQQ' A
#
# COMPACT_ATOMS: atom_id res chain seq x y z
N MET A 1 12.09 30.55 3.48
CA MET A 1 12.65 29.35 4.16
C MET A 1 11.60 28.36 4.69
N THR A 2 10.37 28.77 5.02
CA THR A 2 9.37 27.90 5.68
C THR A 2 8.73 26.82 4.77
N GLN A 3 8.62 27.06 3.45
CA GLN A 3 8.00 26.10 2.52
C GLN A 3 8.85 24.84 2.28
N ILE A 4 10.17 24.98 2.14
CA ILE A 4 11.09 23.84 1.92
C ILE A 4 11.10 22.90 3.12
N ILE A 5 11.10 23.46 4.34
CA ILE A 5 11.05 22.66 5.58
C ILE A 5 9.72 21.88 5.66
N ARG A 6 8.60 22.51 5.30
CA ARG A 6 7.29 21.84 5.25
C ARG A 6 7.25 20.74 4.18
N TYR A 7 7.80 21.01 3.00
CA TYR A 7 7.94 20.03 1.93
C TYR A 7 8.78 18.83 2.39
N ASN A 8 9.97 19.05 2.98
CA ASN A 8 10.85 17.99 3.45
C ASN A 8 10.23 17.18 4.59
N ARG A 9 9.50 17.81 5.51
CA ARG A 9 8.77 17.11 6.58
C ARG A 9 7.65 16.24 6.02
N ARG A 10 6.84 16.77 5.10
CA ARG A 10 5.83 15.99 4.36
C ARG A 10 6.50 14.91 3.51
N TYR A 11 7.72 15.17 3.04
CA TYR A 11 8.49 14.20 2.29
C TYR A 11 8.84 12.99 3.14
N SER A 12 9.49 13.23 4.27
CA SER A 12 9.86 12.19 5.23
C SER A 12 8.64 11.40 5.72
N TYR A 13 7.55 12.09 6.07
CA TYR A 13 6.32 11.44 6.55
C TYR A 13 5.72 10.47 5.53
N MET A 14 5.57 10.88 4.26
CA MET A 14 5.00 9.99 3.24
C MET A 14 5.93 8.82 2.92
N LYS A 15 7.25 9.01 2.98
CA LYS A 15 8.21 7.92 2.81
C LYS A 15 8.08 6.88 3.93
N ILE A 16 8.01 7.32 5.19
CA ILE A 16 7.84 6.42 6.34
C ILE A 16 6.52 5.65 6.19
N LYS A 17 5.42 6.35 5.92
CA LYS A 17 4.10 5.74 5.75
C LYS A 17 4.07 4.71 4.61
N PHE A 18 4.70 5.01 3.47
CA PHE A 18 4.84 4.06 2.38
C PHE A 18 5.55 2.78 2.83
N MET A 19 6.72 2.92 3.47
CA MET A 19 7.54 1.78 3.89
C MET A 19 6.82 0.92 4.94
N ASP A 20 6.10 1.54 5.87
CA ASP A 20 5.37 0.80 6.90
C ASP A 20 4.19 0.02 6.33
N THR A 21 3.39 0.65 5.47
CA THR A 21 2.26 -0.03 4.81
C THR A 21 2.75 -1.12 3.85
N ALA A 22 3.79 -0.86 3.06
CA ALA A 22 4.36 -1.82 2.12
C ALA A 22 5.07 -3.00 2.82
N ARG A 23 5.51 -2.83 4.09
CA ARG A 23 6.05 -3.94 4.89
C ARG A 23 4.95 -4.83 5.45
N GLN A 24 3.83 -4.25 5.87
CA GLN A 24 2.69 -4.98 6.45
C GLN A 24 1.90 -5.76 5.40
N ALA A 25 1.75 -5.25 4.17
CA ALA A 25 0.94 -5.92 3.15
C ALA A 25 1.39 -7.36 2.84
N PRO A 26 2.70 -7.65 2.65
CA PRO A 26 3.19 -9.02 2.50
C PRO A 26 2.97 -9.94 3.71
N ASP A 27 2.92 -9.38 4.94
CA ASP A 27 2.58 -10.18 6.13
C ASP A 27 1.15 -10.71 6.02
N MET A 28 0.21 -9.86 5.61
CA MET A 28 -1.19 -10.27 5.41
C MET A 28 -1.33 -11.30 4.27
N GLU A 29 -0.56 -11.16 3.19
CA GLU A 29 -0.50 -12.17 2.11
C GLU A 29 -0.01 -13.53 2.61
N ARG A 30 1.03 -13.55 3.47
CA ARG A 30 1.52 -14.78 4.11
C ARG A 30 0.46 -15.42 5.00
N MET A 31 -0.35 -14.61 5.67
CA MET A 31 -1.49 -15.07 6.48
C MET A 31 -2.73 -15.45 5.64
N LYS A 32 -2.65 -15.33 4.30
CA LYS A 32 -3.76 -15.53 3.36
C LYS A 32 -4.94 -14.58 3.56
N ASP A 33 -4.76 -13.47 4.29
CA ASP A 33 -5.74 -12.39 4.36
C ASP A 33 -5.54 -11.43 3.18
N PHE A 34 -5.95 -11.88 2.01
CA PHE A 34 -5.80 -11.13 0.77
C PHE A 34 -6.67 -9.88 0.72
N ARG A 35 -7.81 -9.85 1.43
CA ARG A 35 -8.63 -8.64 1.47
C ARG A 35 -7.88 -7.53 2.19
N GLN A 36 -7.33 -7.79 3.38
CA GLN A 36 -6.57 -6.81 4.12
C GLN A 36 -5.25 -6.46 3.42
N ALA A 37 -4.55 -7.45 2.84
CA ALA A 37 -3.36 -7.21 2.02
C ALA A 37 -3.64 -6.23 0.87
N GLY A 38 -4.74 -6.46 0.14
CA GLY A 38 -5.15 -5.61 -0.97
C GLY A 38 -5.44 -4.16 -0.56
N GLN A 39 -6.12 -3.97 0.57
CA GLN A 39 -6.35 -2.64 1.15
C GLN A 39 -5.04 -1.94 1.54
N LEU A 40 -4.09 -2.67 2.13
CA LEU A 40 -2.78 -2.12 2.45
C LEU A 40 -2.01 -1.73 1.19
N TRP A 41 -2.06 -2.54 0.12
CA TRP A 41 -1.46 -2.15 -1.17
C TRP A 41 -2.13 -0.90 -1.78
N SER A 42 -3.45 -0.75 -1.69
CA SER A 42 -4.12 0.49 -2.12
C SER A 42 -3.70 1.70 -1.28
N GLN A 43 -3.52 1.53 0.03
CA GLN A 43 -3.00 2.59 0.90
C GLN A 43 -1.54 2.95 0.56
N ALA A 44 -0.71 1.95 0.29
CA ALA A 44 0.69 2.15 -0.12
C ALA A 44 0.77 2.88 -1.47
N LEU A 45 -0.09 2.52 -2.43
CA LEU A 45 -0.23 3.23 -3.70
C LEU A 45 -0.51 4.73 -3.49
N PHE A 46 -1.44 5.09 -2.62
CA PHE A 46 -1.81 6.48 -2.37
C PHE A 46 -0.64 7.35 -1.85
N VAL A 47 0.30 6.74 -1.14
CA VAL A 47 1.48 7.44 -0.58
C VAL A 47 2.77 7.18 -1.35
N ALA A 48 2.72 6.36 -2.41
CA ALA A 48 3.85 6.09 -3.28
C ALA A 48 4.23 7.35 -4.04
N ARG A 49 5.55 7.60 -4.15
CA ARG A 49 6.09 8.77 -4.84
C ARG A 49 6.76 8.48 -6.16
N ASN A 50 7.23 7.26 -6.35
CA ASN A 50 7.82 6.80 -7.59
C ASN A 50 6.81 5.93 -8.31
N ASP A 51 6.65 6.15 -9.60
CA ASP A 51 5.77 5.42 -10.50
C ASP A 51 6.00 3.91 -10.45
N VAL A 52 7.24 3.44 -10.28
CA VAL A 52 7.55 2.01 -10.11
C VAL A 52 6.86 1.43 -8.88
N ASN A 53 6.91 2.15 -7.76
CA ASN A 53 6.27 1.71 -6.52
C ASN A 53 4.75 1.81 -6.63
N ALA A 54 4.24 2.86 -7.27
CA ALA A 54 2.82 3.02 -7.51
C ALA A 54 2.28 1.89 -8.40
N GLU A 55 2.94 1.58 -9.51
CA GLU A 55 2.56 0.49 -10.40
C GLU A 55 2.59 -0.86 -9.69
N TYR A 56 3.67 -1.14 -8.93
CA TYR A 56 3.75 -2.36 -8.14
C TYR A 56 2.59 -2.47 -7.14
N CYS A 57 2.30 -1.41 -6.38
CA CYS A 57 1.22 -1.40 -5.41
C CYS A 57 -0.15 -1.59 -6.10
N ARG A 58 -0.38 -0.96 -7.26
CA ARG A 58 -1.61 -1.13 -8.05
C ARG A 58 -1.80 -2.58 -8.46
N LEU A 59 -0.78 -3.19 -9.08
CA LEU A 59 -0.84 -4.58 -9.55
C LEU A 59 -1.05 -5.56 -8.38
N ARG A 60 -0.41 -5.33 -7.22
CA ARG A 60 -0.63 -6.16 -6.03
C ARG A 60 -2.01 -5.98 -5.40
N ALA A 61 -2.52 -4.76 -5.36
CA ALA A 61 -3.89 -4.49 -4.90
C ALA A 61 -4.91 -5.20 -5.80
N ASP A 62 -4.77 -5.08 -7.12
CA ASP A 62 -5.64 -5.75 -8.10
C ASP A 62 -5.60 -7.29 -7.93
N PHE A 63 -4.41 -7.85 -7.74
CA PHE A 63 -4.24 -9.28 -7.46
C PHE A 63 -4.97 -9.71 -6.19
N CYS A 64 -4.71 -9.03 -5.07
CA CYS A 64 -5.24 -9.40 -3.75
C CYS A 64 -6.76 -9.18 -3.63
N LEU A 65 -7.28 -8.12 -4.26
CA LEU A 65 -8.71 -7.81 -4.26
C LEU A 65 -9.48 -8.54 -5.35
N SER A 66 -8.79 -9.28 -6.23
CA SER A 66 -9.45 -10.06 -7.27
C SER A 66 -10.51 -11.00 -6.68
N SER A 67 -11.57 -11.23 -7.46
CA SER A 67 -12.72 -12.03 -7.02
C SER A 67 -12.35 -13.44 -6.58
N MET A 68 -11.22 -14.00 -7.06
CA MET A 68 -10.72 -15.30 -6.65
C MET A 68 -10.38 -15.39 -5.16
N PHE A 69 -9.95 -14.29 -4.54
CA PHE A 69 -9.56 -14.25 -3.13
C PHE A 69 -10.62 -13.63 -2.21
N THR A 70 -11.56 -12.86 -2.76
CA THR A 70 -12.54 -12.11 -1.97
C THR A 70 -13.96 -12.70 -1.95
N ARG A 71 -14.26 -13.67 -2.83
CA ARG A 71 -15.58 -14.30 -2.96
C ARG A 71 -16.04 -15.13 -1.75
N ASN A 72 -15.12 -15.66 -0.93
CA ASN A 72 -15.46 -16.55 0.19
C ASN A 72 -15.54 -15.88 1.56
N THR A 73 -15.47 -14.55 1.63
CA THR A 73 -15.48 -13.78 2.90
C THR A 73 -16.90 -13.40 3.37
N GLN A 74 -17.95 -14.04 2.84
CA GLN A 74 -19.36 -13.74 3.11
C GLN A 74 -20.19 -14.97 3.53
N GLN A 75 -19.57 -16.01 4.07
CA GLN A 75 -20.30 -17.14 4.67
C GLN A 75 -20.04 -17.23 6.16
#